data_AF-A0A8H7S4U4-F1
#
_entry.id   AF-A0A8H7S4U4-F1
#
_cell.length_a   1.000
_cell.length_b   1.000
_cell.length_c   1.000
_cell.angle_alpha   90.00
_cell.angle_beta   90.00
_cell.angle_gamma   90.00
#
_symmetry.space_group_name_H-M   'P 1'
#
loop_
_entity.id
_entity.type
_entity.pdbx_description
1 polymer ?
#
loop_
_entity_poly.entity_id
_entity_poly.type
_entity_poly.pdbx_seq_one_letter_code
_entity_poly.pdbx_strand_id
1 'polypeptide(L)'
;MEFQSKLDKIQGLTHPKEWSLVRQTYLDLVLAKMWKTVETISIAPLEKTILLAHEPHTPADQRLVIVPIHQDTSLSTARISELFNTLIDAKLTNDGKELRY
;
A
#
# COMPACT_ATOMS: atom_id res chain seq x y z
N MET A 1 -15.13 -1.32 17.25
CA MET A 1 -14.11 -0.36 17.73
C MET A 1 -12.77 -0.51 17.03
N GLU A 2 -12.28 -1.73 16.76
CA GLU A 2 -10.96 -1.94 16.14
C GLU A 2 -10.81 -1.41 14.70
N PHE A 3 -11.87 -1.48 13.87
CA PHE A 3 -11.78 -1.04 12.48
C PHE A 3 -11.57 0.46 12.32
N GLN A 4 -12.30 1.29 13.10
CA GLN A 4 -12.11 2.74 13.09
C GLN A 4 -10.72 3.12 13.60
N SER A 5 -10.24 2.48 14.66
CA SER A 5 -8.88 2.70 15.18
C SER A 5 -7.80 2.37 14.14
N LYS A 6 -8.00 1.33 13.32
CA LYS A 6 -7.10 1.04 12.17
C LYS A 6 -7.14 2.17 11.14
N LEU A 7 -8.32 2.65 10.76
CA LEU A 7 -8.44 3.78 9.81
C LEU A 7 -7.77 5.04 10.34
N ASP A 8 -7.93 5.36 11.62
CA ASP A 8 -7.30 6.54 12.25
C ASP A 8 -5.77 6.41 12.22
N LYS A 9 -5.24 5.20 12.46
CA LYS A 9 -3.80 4.92 12.34
C LYS A 9 -3.30 5.11 10.91
N ILE A 10 -4.03 4.60 9.91
CA ILE A 10 -3.67 4.76 8.50
C ILE A 10 -3.68 6.24 8.12
N GLN A 11 -4.70 6.99 8.55
CA GLN A 11 -4.81 8.42 8.30
C GLN A 11 -3.62 9.19 8.88
N GLY A 12 -3.17 8.87 10.09
CA GLY A 12 -2.00 9.50 10.71
C GLY A 12 -0.68 9.21 10.00
N LEU A 13 -0.57 8.11 9.25
CA LEU A 13 0.61 7.73 8.47
C LEU A 13 0.58 8.24 7.03
N THR A 14 -0.60 8.67 6.56
CA THR A 14 -0.85 9.01 5.15
C THR A 14 -0.77 10.51 4.95
N HIS A 15 -0.08 10.94 3.88
CA HIS A 15 -0.08 12.35 3.52
C HIS A 15 -1.53 12.84 3.28
N PRO A 16 -1.96 14.00 3.82
CA PRO A 16 -3.37 14.41 3.80
C PRO A 16 -4.03 14.43 2.42
N LYS A 17 -3.25 14.76 1.37
CA LYS A 17 -3.73 14.78 -0.02
C LYS A 17 -4.05 13.39 -0.57
N GLU A 18 -3.36 12.35 -0.10
CA GLU A 18 -3.53 10.97 -0.58
C GLU A 18 -4.56 10.19 0.27
N TRP A 19 -4.98 10.75 1.41
CA TRP A 19 -5.83 10.03 2.37
C TRP A 19 -7.12 9.49 1.76
N SER A 20 -7.81 10.30 0.95
CA SER A 20 -9.06 9.87 0.30
C SER A 20 -8.85 8.62 -0.57
N LEU A 21 -7.77 8.60 -1.34
CA LEU A 21 -7.42 7.52 -2.25
C LEU A 21 -6.94 6.27 -1.50
N VAL A 22 -6.07 6.44 -0.51
CA VAL A 22 -5.56 5.33 0.32
C VAL A 22 -6.70 4.70 1.11
N ARG A 23 -7.57 5.52 1.72
CA ARG A 23 -8.76 5.06 2.43
C ARG A 23 -9.67 4.26 1.51
N GLN A 24 -9.99 4.78 0.32
CA GLN A 24 -10.86 4.08 -0.63
C GLN A 24 -10.25 2.73 -1.03
N THR A 25 -8.97 2.71 -1.39
CA THR A 25 -8.26 1.48 -1.75
C THR A 25 -8.27 0.47 -0.60
N TYR A 26 -8.01 0.92 0.63
CA TYR A 26 -8.06 0.06 1.81
C TYR A 26 -9.45 -0.54 2.03
N LEU A 27 -10.51 0.28 1.94
CA LEU A 27 -11.89 -0.17 2.09
C LEU A 27 -12.29 -1.16 1.00
N ASP A 28 -11.85 -0.94 -0.24
CA ASP A 28 -12.13 -1.86 -1.35
C ASP A 28 -11.46 -3.23 -1.11
N LEU A 29 -10.21 -3.25 -0.66
CA LEU A 29 -9.51 -4.51 -0.34
C LEU A 29 -10.15 -5.23 0.85
N VAL A 30 -10.45 -4.52 1.94
CA VAL A 30 -10.93 -5.15 3.18
C VAL A 30 -12.42 -5.49 3.12
N LEU A 31 -13.25 -4.62 2.57
CA LEU A 31 -14.70 -4.79 2.59
C LEU A 31 -15.23 -5.43 1.30
N ALA A 32 -14.80 -4.95 0.14
CA ALA A 32 -15.31 -5.46 -1.14
C ALA A 32 -14.62 -6.75 -1.57
N LYS A 33 -13.29 -6.83 -1.42
CA LYS A 33 -12.51 -8.04 -1.74
C LYS A 33 -12.38 -9.01 -0.56
N MET A 34 -12.75 -8.60 0.64
CA MET A 34 -12.65 -9.40 1.87
C MET A 34 -11.24 -9.92 2.17
N TRP A 35 -10.22 -9.15 1.80
CA TRP A 35 -8.83 -9.50 2.09
C TRP A 35 -8.55 -9.32 3.58
N LYS A 36 -8.02 -10.37 4.21
CA LYS A 36 -7.82 -10.41 5.67
C LYS A 36 -6.56 -9.69 6.13
N THR A 37 -5.58 -9.58 5.24
CA THR A 37 -4.23 -9.08 5.50
C THR A 37 -3.98 -7.91 4.56
N VAL A 38 -4.28 -6.71 5.07
CA VAL A 38 -3.98 -5.44 4.40
C VAL A 38 -3.28 -4.54 5.41
N GLU A 39 -2.02 -4.25 5.13
CA GLU A 39 -1.15 -3.38 5.91
C GLU A 39 -0.82 -2.14 5.09
N THR A 40 -0.53 -1.02 5.76
CA THR A 40 -0.21 0.24 5.08
C THR A 40 1.17 0.72 5.50
N ILE A 41 2.00 1.12 4.53
CA ILE A 41 3.35 1.60 4.77
C ILE A 41 3.51 2.97 4.11
N SER A 42 4.05 3.93 4.86
CA SER A 42 4.40 5.25 4.33
C SER A 42 5.83 5.22 3.79
N ILE A 43 6.00 5.62 2.53
CA ILE A 43 7.26 5.64 1.80
C ILE A 43 7.68 7.09 1.64
N ALA A 44 8.48 7.57 2.60
CA ALA A 44 8.88 8.97 2.68
C ALA A 44 9.52 9.51 1.39
N PRO A 45 10.44 8.79 0.69
CA PRO A 45 11.03 9.29 -0.56
C PRO A 45 10.01 9.50 -1.70
N LEU A 46 8.86 8.82 -1.65
CA LEU A 46 7.79 8.95 -2.65
C LEU A 46 6.65 9.86 -2.19
N GLU A 47 6.69 10.35 -0.94
CA GLU A 47 5.56 11.01 -0.26
C GLU A 47 4.24 10.23 -0.41
N LYS A 48 4.34 8.89 -0.43
CA LYS A 48 3.21 8.00 -0.74
C LYS A 48 2.97 6.98 0.34
N THR A 49 1.72 6.57 0.49
CA THR A 49 1.35 5.42 1.30
C THR A 49 0.93 4.28 0.38
N ILE A 50 1.61 3.14 0.54
CA ILE A 50 1.32 1.91 -0.18
C ILE A 50 0.53 0.95 0.72
N LEU A 51 -0.11 -0.03 0.10
CA LEU A 51 -0.74 -1.14 0.80
C LEU A 51 0.01 -2.43 0.50
N LEU A 52 0.39 -3.17 1.54
CA LEU A 52 0.84 -4.54 1.41
C LEU A 52 -0.33 -5.46 1.70
N ALA A 53 -0.56 -6.41 0.81
CA ALA A 53 -1.65 -7.33 1.01
C ALA A 53 -1.36 -8.74 0.49
N HIS A 54 -2.19 -9.69 0.89
CA HIS A 54 -2.16 -11.04 0.37
C HIS A 54 -3.54 -11.38 -0.20
N GLU A 55 -3.53 -11.83 -1.46
CA GLU A 55 -4.75 -12.24 -2.15
C GLU A 55 -5.22 -13.61 -1.60
N PRO A 56 -6.51 -13.79 -1.28
CA PRO A 56 -7.04 -15.07 -0.85
C PRO A 56 -6.75 -16.17 -1.87
N HIS A 57 -6.43 -17.36 -1.38
CA HIS A 57 -6.15 -18.55 -2.19
C HIS A 57 -4.84 -18.51 -3.01
N THR A 58 -3.97 -17.52 -2.82
CA THR A 58 -2.60 -17.55 -3.33
C THR A 58 -1.62 -18.06 -2.26
N PRO A 59 -0.43 -18.57 -2.64
CA PRO A 59 0.62 -18.93 -1.69
C PRO A 59 0.95 -17.80 -0.71
N ALA A 60 1.23 -18.14 0.56
CA ALA A 60 1.41 -17.15 1.63
C ALA A 60 2.65 -16.25 1.46
N ASP A 61 3.61 -16.69 0.66
CA ASP A 61 4.81 -15.96 0.24
C ASP A 61 4.53 -14.96 -0.89
N GLN A 62 3.39 -15.06 -1.58
CA GLN A 62 2.99 -14.14 -2.65
C GLN A 62 2.24 -12.93 -2.08
N ARG A 63 3.00 -11.95 -1.57
CA ARG A 63 2.45 -10.66 -1.20
C ARG A 63 2.43 -9.68 -2.37
N LEU A 64 1.42 -8.81 -2.36
CA LEU A 64 1.22 -7.76 -3.34
C LEU A 64 1.60 -6.42 -2.73
N VAL A 65 2.30 -5.62 -3.51
CA VAL A 65 2.52 -4.19 -3.26
C VAL A 65 1.53 -3.42 -4.10
N ILE A 66 0.57 -2.76 -3.45
CA ILE A 66 -0.46 -1.95 -4.09
C ILE A 66 -0.10 -0.49 -3.87
N VAL A 67 0.12 0.23 -4.97
CA VAL A 67 0.40 1.66 -4.98
C VAL A 67 -0.84 2.39 -5.46
N PRO A 68 -1.57 3.12 -4.59
CA PRO A 68 -2.70 3.93 -5.02
C PRO A 68 -2.22 5.09 -5.88
N ILE A 69 -2.87 5.27 -7.03
CA ILE A 69 -2.56 6.34 -7.98
C ILE A 69 -3.88 7.01 -8.38
N HIS A 70 -3.90 8.34 -8.38
CA HIS A 70 -5.07 9.07 -8.82
C HIS A 70 -5.29 8.90 -10.33
N GLN A 71 -6.54 8.81 -10.75
CA GLN A 71 -6.91 8.58 -12.16
C GLN A 71 -6.40 9.64 -13.15
N ASP A 72 -6.13 10.86 -12.66
CA ASP A 72 -5.59 11.99 -13.42
C ASP A 72 -4.05 11.94 -13.54
N THR A 73 -3.40 11.00 -12.84
CA THR A 73 -1.96 10.81 -12.91
C THR A 73 -1.59 10.01 -14.16
N SER A 74 -0.85 10.64 -15.06
CA SER A 74 -0.26 9.94 -16.20
C SER A 74 0.81 8.93 -15.76
N LEU A 75 0.65 7.69 -16.21
CA LEU A 75 1.63 6.62 -16.02
C LEU A 75 2.47 6.45 -17.27
N SER A 76 3.78 6.53 -17.10
CA SER A 76 4.76 6.16 -18.10
C SER A 76 5.59 4.99 -17.59
N THR A 77 6.22 4.25 -18.51
CA THR A 77 7.18 3.20 -18.16
C THR A 77 8.29 3.74 -17.27
N ALA A 78 8.82 4.93 -17.58
CA ALA A 78 9.84 5.59 -16.77
C ALA A 78 9.38 5.83 -15.32
N ARG A 79 8.14 6.32 -15.12
CA ARG A 79 7.58 6.57 -13.79
C ARG A 79 7.31 5.27 -13.03
N ILE A 80 6.89 4.22 -13.73
CA ILE A 80 6.73 2.88 -13.13
C ILE A 80 8.10 2.36 -12.68
N SER A 81 9.13 2.46 -13.52
CA SER A 81 10.50 2.03 -13.18
C SER A 81 11.06 2.80 -11.98
N GLU A 82 10.83 4.12 -11.92
CA GLU A 82 11.21 4.94 -10.76
C GLU A 82 10.52 4.48 -9.48
N LEU A 83 9.20 4.25 -9.53
CA LEU A 83 8.44 3.70 -8.40
C LEU A 83 9.02 2.37 -7.92
N PHE A 84 9.29 1.43 -8.84
CA PHE A 84 9.91 0.15 -8.48
C PHE A 84 11.27 0.33 -7.81
N ASN A 85 12.16 1.13 -8.40
CA ASN A 85 13.50 1.37 -7.83
C ASN A 85 13.40 1.97 -6.42
N THR A 86 12.53 2.96 -6.21
CA THR A 86 12.39 3.57 -4.89
C THR A 86 11.77 2.61 -3.87
N LEU A 87 10.85 1.74 -4.28
CA LEU A 87 10.32 0.70 -3.40
C LEU A 87 11.41 -0.31 -3.00
N ILE A 88 12.36 -0.60 -3.89
CA ILE A 88 13.50 -1.51 -3.61
C ILE A 88 14.40 -0.87 -2.57
N ASP A 89 14.75 0.39 -2.80
CA ASP A 89 15.61 1.17 -1.92
C ASP A 89 14.96 1.44 -0.55
N ALA A 90 13.64 1.53 -0.49
CA ALA A 90 12.89 1.68 0.74
C ALA A 90 12.98 0.45 1.66
N LYS A 91 13.57 -0.66 1.19
CA LYS A 91 13.74 -1.92 1.93
C LYS A 91 12.48 -2.28 2.70
N LEU A 92 11.35 -2.32 2.01
CA LEU A 92 10.06 -2.62 2.61
C LEU A 92 10.20 -3.86 3.50
N THR A 93 10.06 -3.67 4.80
CA THR A 93 10.14 -4.77 5.76
C THR A 93 8.75 -5.11 6.25
N ASN A 94 8.50 -6.40 6.40
CA ASN A 94 7.32 -6.92 7.04
C ASN A 94 7.76 -7.86 8.18
N ASP A 95 7.35 -7.56 9.41
CA ASP A 95 7.80 -8.26 10.63
C ASP A 95 9.34 -8.42 10.71
N GLY A 96 10.07 -7.41 10.24
CA GLY A 96 11.55 -7.40 10.24
C GLY A 96 12.21 -8.18 9.10
N LYS A 97 11.45 -8.72 8.13
CA LYS A 97 11.97 -9.35 6.91
C LYS A 97 11.79 -8.45 5.71
N GLU A 98 12.89 -8.22 4.97
CA GLU A 98 12.90 -7.47 3.72
C GLU A 98 12.05 -8.21 2.67
N LEU A 99 11.12 -7.50 2.04
CA LEU A 99 10.35 -8.01 0.91
C LEU A 99 11.32 -8.18 -0.27
N ARG A 100 11.53 -9.43 -0.69
CA ARG A 100 12.29 -9.75 -1.90
C ARG A 100 11.28 -9.94 -3.04
N TYR A 101 11.48 -9.21 -4.13
CA TYR A 101 10.66 -9.28 -5.34
C TYR A 101 11.55 -9.19 -6.57
#